data_AF-A0A395INU2-F1
#
_entry.id   AF-A0A395INU2-F1
#
_cell.length_a   1.000
_cell.length_b   1.000
_cell.length_c   1.000
_cell.angle_alpha   90.00
_cell.angle_beta   90.00
_cell.angle_gamma   90.00
#
_symmetry.space_group_name_H-M   'P 1'
#
loop_
_entity.id
_entity.type
_entity.pdbx_description
1 polymer ?
#
loop_
_entity_poly.entity_id
_entity_poly.type
_entity_poly.pdbx_seq_one_letter_code
_entity_poly.pdbx_strand_id
1 'polypeptide(L)'
;MSTHDLQEQLRRAIESAERERQRAENERKRAEDADQRAKSERQRAEDADQRAKSERQRAEDERKRAEDADQRAKSERQRAEDERKRAEDADQRAKDERQRAEDERKRAEDAAQHERKTTLAEYLDLCHTHLFRSISVQTNKSLTTQGDVTSPKGKLRPNRLCPWIDFLSTQKHTQERLQSAYTDHSEKRIFENFSFIKGLGERVASRKIASEGDLANLQRATIETPVASIIGHLQSLDSVQDEFNIGDGIFFDNHPNTLSDTAEEVSQRLKNLQPFTPTRSTPLFSGLRADQICVYTTAENKDTLRKLAFV
;
A
#
# COMPACT_ATOMS: atom_id res chain seq x y z
N MET A 1 55.79 139.35 -38.34
CA MET A 1 54.60 138.50 -38.09
C MET A 1 53.45 139.42 -37.71
N SER A 2 52.37 139.41 -38.51
CA SER A 2 51.21 140.30 -38.35
C SER A 2 50.19 139.67 -37.39
N THR A 3 49.48 140.50 -36.62
CA THR A 3 48.45 140.09 -35.63
C THR A 3 47.35 139.19 -36.21
N HIS A 4 47.11 139.26 -37.52
CA HIS A 4 46.18 138.40 -38.27
C HIS A 4 46.61 136.92 -38.31
N ASP A 5 47.91 136.65 -38.36
CA ASP A 5 48.48 135.29 -38.47
C ASP A 5 48.37 134.53 -37.13
N LEU A 6 48.46 135.26 -36.01
CA LEU A 6 48.23 134.76 -34.65
C LEU A 6 46.74 134.45 -34.37
N GLN A 7 45.81 135.26 -34.90
CA GLN A 7 44.37 135.01 -34.75
C GLN A 7 43.91 133.78 -35.53
N GLU A 8 44.48 133.52 -36.72
CA GLU A 8 44.12 132.35 -37.50
C GLU A 8 44.71 131.05 -36.93
N GLN A 9 45.93 131.09 -36.38
CA GLN A 9 46.49 129.98 -35.60
C GLN A 9 45.68 129.68 -34.35
N LEU A 10 45.22 130.70 -33.62
CA LEU A 10 44.37 130.53 -32.44
C LEU A 10 43.02 129.89 -32.80
N ARG A 11 42.42 130.27 -33.95
CA ARG A 11 41.14 129.72 -34.42
C ARG A 11 41.27 128.24 -34.81
N ARG A 12 42.35 127.87 -35.51
CA ARG A 12 42.65 126.47 -35.85
C ARG A 12 42.98 125.63 -34.62
N ALA A 13 43.65 126.22 -33.62
CA ALA A 13 43.92 125.57 -32.34
C ALA A 13 42.63 125.32 -31.53
N ILE A 14 41.69 126.27 -31.52
CA ILE A 14 40.37 126.09 -30.88
C ILE A 14 39.55 125.02 -31.60
N GLU A 15 39.44 125.06 -32.93
CA GLU A 15 38.74 124.01 -33.68
C GLU A 15 39.39 122.63 -33.53
N SER A 16 40.72 122.56 -33.44
CA SER A 16 41.46 121.32 -33.15
C SER A 16 41.14 120.81 -31.75
N ALA A 17 41.15 121.70 -30.75
CA ALA A 17 40.81 121.36 -29.36
C ALA A 17 39.34 120.93 -29.21
N GLU A 18 38.42 121.51 -29.96
CA GLU A 18 37.01 121.10 -30.00
C GLU A 18 36.83 119.73 -30.67
N ARG A 19 37.51 119.46 -31.79
CA ARG A 19 37.52 118.12 -32.41
C ARG A 19 38.14 117.07 -31.50
N GLU A 20 39.19 117.41 -30.75
CA GLU A 20 39.77 116.53 -29.73
C GLU A 20 38.81 116.29 -28.56
N ARG A 21 38.15 117.34 -28.05
CA ARG A 21 37.11 117.18 -27.02
C ARG A 21 35.98 116.28 -27.48
N GLN A 22 35.50 116.46 -28.71
CA GLN A 22 34.44 115.62 -29.27
C GLN A 22 34.91 114.16 -29.46
N ARG A 23 36.17 113.94 -29.84
CA ARG A 23 36.76 112.59 -29.92
C ARG A 23 36.84 111.96 -28.54
N ALA A 24 37.38 112.68 -27.54
CA ALA A 24 37.49 112.21 -26.16
C ALA A 24 36.11 111.92 -25.53
N GLU A 25 35.09 112.72 -25.84
CA GLU A 25 33.72 112.51 -25.37
C GLU A 25 33.07 111.29 -26.04
N ASN A 26 33.24 111.12 -27.35
CA ASN A 26 32.78 109.92 -28.06
C ASN A 26 33.52 108.65 -27.58
N GLU A 27 34.79 108.77 -27.25
CA GLU A 27 35.63 107.67 -26.74
C GLU A 27 35.23 107.30 -25.30
N ARG A 28 34.93 108.29 -24.45
CA ARG A 28 34.29 108.07 -23.14
C ARG A 28 32.96 107.34 -23.26
N LYS A 29 32.08 107.79 -24.16
CA LYS A 29 30.77 107.17 -24.37
C LYS A 29 30.89 105.72 -24.85
N ARG A 30 31.86 105.44 -25.74
CA ARG A 30 32.19 104.05 -26.15
C ARG A 30 32.73 103.21 -25.01
N ALA A 31 33.56 103.78 -24.13
CA ALA A 31 34.07 103.09 -22.96
C ALA A 31 32.96 102.77 -21.96
N GLU A 32 32.02 103.68 -21.73
CA GLU A 32 30.83 103.47 -20.89
C GLU A 32 29.91 102.39 -21.47
N ASP A 33 29.60 102.45 -22.77
CA ASP A 33 28.82 101.41 -23.46
C ASP A 33 29.51 100.04 -23.41
N ALA A 34 30.85 100.00 -23.55
CA ALA A 34 31.63 98.77 -23.44
C ALA A 34 31.60 98.20 -22.00
N ASP A 35 31.71 99.06 -20.98
CA ASP A 35 31.65 98.66 -19.57
C ASP A 35 30.25 98.14 -19.20
N GLN A 36 29.20 98.78 -19.71
CA GLN A 36 27.82 98.34 -19.51
C GLN A 36 27.54 96.99 -20.19
N ARG A 37 28.11 96.75 -21.38
CA ARG A 37 28.06 95.45 -22.06
C ARG A 37 28.82 94.38 -21.27
N ALA A 38 30.02 94.68 -20.78
CA ALA A 38 30.81 93.75 -19.98
C ALA A 38 30.09 93.36 -18.67
N LYS A 39 29.44 94.31 -17.99
CA LYS A 39 28.59 94.05 -16.83
C LYS A 39 27.40 93.15 -17.16
N SER A 40 26.71 93.42 -18.27
CA SER A 40 25.58 92.61 -18.73
C SER A 40 25.98 91.19 -19.12
N GLU A 41 27.15 91.02 -19.75
CA GLU A 41 27.71 89.70 -20.05
C GLU A 41 28.10 88.93 -18.79
N ARG A 42 28.72 89.58 -17.80
CA ARG A 42 29.01 88.96 -16.50
C ARG A 42 27.74 88.47 -15.80
N GLN A 43 26.70 89.30 -15.75
CA GLN A 43 25.42 88.92 -15.17
C GLN A 43 24.82 87.68 -15.86
N ARG A 44 24.85 87.65 -17.21
CA ARG A 44 24.38 86.49 -17.98
C ARG A 44 25.20 85.24 -17.73
N ALA A 45 26.52 85.37 -17.57
CA ALA A 45 27.39 84.26 -17.25
C ALA A 45 27.10 83.70 -15.85
N GLU A 46 26.88 84.57 -14.86
CA GLU A 46 26.48 84.18 -13.49
C GLU A 46 25.12 83.46 -13.48
N ASP A 47 24.12 84.00 -14.17
CA ASP A 47 22.80 83.37 -14.30
C ASP A 47 22.89 82.01 -15.00
N ALA A 48 23.72 81.89 -16.05
CA ALA A 48 23.95 80.64 -16.75
C ALA A 48 24.63 79.60 -15.83
N ASP A 49 25.62 80.01 -15.04
CA ASP A 49 26.33 79.13 -14.10
C ASP A 49 25.39 78.66 -12.98
N GLN A 50 24.50 79.53 -12.50
CA GLN A 50 23.49 79.18 -11.48
C GLN A 50 22.44 78.21 -12.02
N ARG A 51 22.01 78.39 -13.28
CA ARG A 51 21.12 77.44 -13.97
C ARG A 51 21.81 76.08 -14.14
N ALA A 52 23.07 76.06 -14.59
CA ALA A 52 23.84 74.83 -14.76
C ALA A 52 24.02 74.07 -13.42
N LYS A 53 24.26 74.78 -12.31
CA LYS A 53 24.31 74.16 -10.97
C LYS A 53 22.97 73.55 -10.56
N SER A 54 21.88 74.28 -10.80
CA SER A 54 20.53 73.81 -10.48
C SER A 54 20.12 72.58 -11.31
N GLU A 55 20.49 72.54 -12.60
CA GLU A 55 20.28 71.37 -13.45
C GLU A 55 21.11 70.17 -13.00
N ARG A 56 22.38 70.38 -12.64
CA ARG A 56 23.23 69.30 -12.09
C ARG A 56 22.63 68.70 -10.82
N GLN A 57 22.14 69.55 -9.91
CA GLN A 57 21.50 69.10 -8.67
C GLN A 57 20.25 68.25 -8.97
N ARG A 58 19.40 68.70 -9.89
CA ARG A 58 18.21 67.94 -10.32
C ARG A 58 18.58 66.60 -10.95
N ALA A 59 19.59 66.57 -11.81
CA ALA A 59 20.07 65.34 -12.44
C ALA A 59 20.65 64.36 -11.41
N GLU A 60 21.31 64.86 -10.37
CA GLU A 60 21.84 64.02 -9.27
C GLU A 60 20.71 63.46 -8.40
N ASP A 61 19.71 64.28 -8.05
CA ASP A 61 18.53 63.83 -7.31
C ASP A 61 17.72 62.79 -8.10
N GLU A 62 17.59 62.98 -9.41
CA GLU A 62 16.90 62.04 -10.31
C GLU A 62 17.68 60.71 -10.41
N ARG A 63 19.01 60.77 -10.49
CA ARG A 63 19.86 59.56 -10.41
C ARG A 63 19.67 58.81 -9.11
N LYS A 64 19.69 59.49 -7.95
CA LYS A 64 19.47 58.85 -6.64
C LYS A 64 18.10 58.17 -6.57
N ARG A 65 17.05 58.84 -7.05
CA ARG A 65 15.70 58.24 -7.11
C ARG A 65 15.64 57.01 -8.01
N ALA A 66 16.34 57.04 -9.15
CA ALA A 66 16.40 55.91 -10.06
C ALA A 66 17.14 54.71 -9.42
N GLU A 67 18.24 54.96 -8.72
CA GLU A 67 19.00 53.93 -7.98
C GLU A 67 18.15 53.32 -6.85
N ASP A 68 17.46 54.13 -6.06
CA ASP A 68 16.56 53.66 -5.00
C ASP A 68 15.39 52.83 -5.57
N ALA A 69 14.83 53.24 -6.71
CA ALA A 69 13.76 52.51 -7.39
C ALA A 69 14.26 51.15 -7.91
N ASP A 70 15.45 51.10 -8.51
CA ASP A 70 16.06 49.86 -8.98
C ASP A 70 16.36 48.90 -7.82
N GLN A 71 16.86 49.42 -6.69
CA GLN A 71 17.13 48.61 -5.50
C GLN A 71 15.86 48.03 -4.87
N ARG A 72 14.77 48.81 -4.85
CA ARG A 72 13.44 48.33 -4.42
C ARG A 72 12.92 47.25 -5.35
N ALA A 73 13.00 47.46 -6.66
CA ALA A 73 12.56 46.48 -7.66
C ALA A 73 13.35 45.16 -7.56
N LYS A 74 14.66 45.21 -7.33
CA LYS A 74 15.50 44.03 -7.07
C LYS A 74 15.07 43.29 -5.81
N SER A 75 14.82 44.02 -4.73
CA SER A 75 14.39 43.43 -3.45
C SER A 75 13.01 42.77 -3.55
N GLU A 76 12.07 43.37 -4.27
CA GLU A 76 10.75 42.79 -4.54
C GLU A 76 10.85 41.53 -5.39
N ARG A 77 11.68 41.54 -6.44
CA ARG A 77 11.94 40.34 -7.26
C ARG A 77 12.50 39.19 -6.44
N GLN A 78 13.46 39.47 -5.56
CA GLN A 78 14.04 38.44 -4.70
C GLN A 78 12.99 37.83 -3.76
N ARG A 79 12.14 38.67 -3.14
CA ARG A 79 11.04 38.20 -2.28
C ARG A 79 10.04 37.33 -3.04
N ALA A 80 9.67 37.74 -4.24
CA ALA A 80 8.76 36.97 -5.09
C ALA A 80 9.37 35.62 -5.50
N GLU A 81 10.67 35.57 -5.78
CA GLU A 81 11.37 34.31 -6.09
C GLU A 81 11.44 33.37 -4.88
N ASP A 82 11.74 33.90 -3.69
CA ASP A 82 11.79 33.13 -2.45
C ASP A 82 10.40 32.59 -2.07
N GLU A 83 9.34 33.39 -2.25
CA GLU A 83 7.96 32.97 -2.03
C GLU A 83 7.55 31.87 -3.02
N ARG A 84 7.92 32.02 -4.29
CA ARG A 84 7.69 30.98 -5.30
C ARG A 84 8.39 29.68 -4.94
N LYS A 85 9.65 29.72 -4.51
CA LYS A 85 10.39 28.52 -4.06
C LYS A 85 9.71 27.85 -2.87
N ARG A 86 9.26 28.63 -1.87
CA ARG A 86 8.52 28.09 -0.73
C ARG A 86 7.20 27.44 -1.14
N ALA A 87 6.49 28.03 -2.10
CA ALA A 87 5.26 27.45 -2.63
C ALA A 87 5.53 26.13 -3.37
N GLU A 88 6.58 26.07 -4.19
CA GLU A 88 7.02 24.84 -4.87
C GLU A 88 7.44 23.74 -3.88
N ASP A 89 8.21 24.09 -2.85
CA ASP A 89 8.60 23.16 -1.78
C ASP A 89 7.38 22.65 -0.98
N ALA A 90 6.42 23.51 -0.70
CA ALA A 90 5.19 23.13 0.01
C ALA A 90 4.32 22.20 -0.85
N ASP A 91 4.18 22.48 -2.15
CA ASP A 91 3.46 21.62 -3.09
C ASP A 91 4.13 20.24 -3.22
N GLN A 92 5.46 20.21 -3.28
CA GLN A 92 6.20 18.94 -3.32
C GLN A 92 6.00 18.13 -2.04
N ARG A 93 6.06 18.75 -0.86
CA ARG A 93 5.80 18.06 0.42
C ARG A 93 4.37 17.51 0.48
N ALA A 94 3.38 18.28 0.01
CA ALA A 94 1.99 17.83 -0.04
C ALA A 94 1.80 16.62 -0.97
N LYS A 95 2.48 16.60 -2.12
CA LYS A 95 2.51 15.46 -3.04
C LYS A 95 3.13 14.22 -2.41
N ASP A 96 4.29 14.38 -1.76
CA ASP A 96 4.98 13.28 -1.09
C ASP A 96 4.14 12.69 0.06
N GLU A 97 3.47 13.54 0.84
CA GLU A 97 2.57 13.11 1.91
C GLU A 97 1.36 12.35 1.36
N ARG A 98 0.75 12.85 0.28
CA ARG A 98 -0.37 12.17 -0.40
C ARG A 98 0.05 10.80 -0.92
N GLN A 99 1.24 10.68 -1.51
CA GLN A 99 1.76 9.39 -1.98
C GLN A 99 1.97 8.41 -0.82
N ARG A 100 2.55 8.87 0.29
CA ARG A 100 2.75 8.01 1.48
C ARG A 100 1.43 7.52 2.06
N ALA A 101 0.42 8.40 2.14
CA ALA A 101 -0.91 8.04 2.61
C ALA A 101 -1.60 7.03 1.68
N GLU A 102 -1.43 7.17 0.36
CA GLU A 102 -1.95 6.21 -0.63
C GLU A 102 -1.26 4.84 -0.52
N ASP A 103 0.07 4.83 -0.38
CA ASP A 103 0.83 3.59 -0.20
C ASP A 103 0.47 2.89 1.13
N GLU A 104 0.29 3.64 2.20
CA GLU A 104 -0.13 3.10 3.50
C GLU A 104 -1.55 2.54 3.43
N ARG A 105 -2.48 3.28 2.80
CA ARG A 105 -3.85 2.80 2.56
C ARG A 105 -3.83 1.50 1.75
N LYS A 106 -3.04 1.44 0.68
CA LYS A 106 -2.91 0.22 -0.14
C LYS A 106 -2.37 -0.95 0.67
N ARG A 107 -1.32 -0.74 1.47
CA ARG A 107 -0.79 -1.78 2.37
C ARG A 107 -1.83 -2.25 3.39
N ALA A 108 -2.61 -1.33 3.95
CA ALA A 108 -3.68 -1.66 4.89
C ALA A 108 -4.82 -2.44 4.20
N GLU A 109 -5.21 -2.06 2.99
CA GLU A 109 -6.19 -2.78 2.17
C GLU A 109 -5.71 -4.19 1.84
N ASP A 110 -4.46 -4.35 1.38
CA ASP A 110 -3.86 -5.66 1.09
C ASP A 110 -3.82 -6.53 2.35
N ALA A 111 -3.35 -5.99 3.49
CA ALA A 111 -3.34 -6.71 4.77
C ALA A 111 -4.75 -7.13 5.21
N ALA A 112 -5.74 -6.24 5.08
CA ALA A 112 -7.12 -6.56 5.40
C ALA A 112 -7.70 -7.64 4.47
N GLN A 113 -7.32 -7.67 3.20
CA GLN A 113 -7.70 -8.74 2.26
C GLN A 113 -7.06 -10.08 2.60
N HIS A 114 -5.86 -10.11 3.17
CA HIS A 114 -5.21 -11.35 3.61
C HIS A 114 -5.76 -11.86 4.95
N GLU A 115 -6.20 -10.95 5.83
CA GLU A 115 -6.73 -11.28 7.15
C GLU A 115 -8.25 -11.53 7.17
N ARG A 116 -9.00 -11.07 6.17
CA ARG A 116 -10.44 -11.36 6.09
C ARG A 116 -10.68 -12.87 6.00
N LYS A 117 -11.78 -13.31 6.62
CA LYS A 117 -12.30 -14.67 6.45
C LYS A 117 -12.61 -14.96 4.98
N THR A 118 -12.61 -16.24 4.62
CA THR A 118 -12.82 -16.71 3.24
C THR A 118 -14.24 -17.27 3.07
N THR A 119 -14.77 -17.18 1.85
CA THR A 119 -15.97 -17.96 1.47
C THR A 119 -15.63 -19.43 1.35
N LEU A 120 -16.64 -20.32 1.29
CA LEU A 120 -16.40 -21.76 1.10
C LEU A 120 -15.57 -22.04 -0.18
N ALA A 121 -15.90 -21.36 -1.28
CA ALA A 121 -15.20 -21.53 -2.55
C ALA A 121 -13.74 -21.05 -2.47
N GLU A 122 -13.51 -19.84 -1.93
CA GLU A 122 -12.15 -19.33 -1.69
C GLU A 122 -11.35 -20.26 -0.79
N TYR A 123 -11.96 -20.75 0.30
CA TYR A 123 -11.32 -21.64 1.25
C TYR A 123 -10.87 -22.96 0.62
N LEU A 124 -11.74 -23.59 -0.18
CA LEU A 124 -11.44 -24.84 -0.87
C LEU A 124 -10.32 -24.66 -1.89
N ASP A 125 -10.33 -23.56 -2.65
CA ASP A 125 -9.26 -23.23 -3.59
C ASP A 125 -7.91 -22.99 -2.90
N LEU A 126 -7.92 -22.25 -1.78
CA LEU A 126 -6.73 -22.04 -0.96
C LEU A 126 -6.20 -23.33 -0.34
N CYS A 127 -7.09 -24.20 0.14
CA CYS A 127 -6.72 -25.53 0.63
C CYS A 127 -6.04 -26.35 -0.49
N HIS A 128 -6.60 -26.37 -1.69
CA HIS A 128 -6.01 -27.05 -2.84
C HIS A 128 -4.62 -26.49 -3.17
N THR A 129 -4.51 -25.18 -3.32
CA THR A 129 -3.31 -24.51 -3.80
C THR A 129 -2.18 -24.50 -2.78
N HIS A 130 -2.49 -24.24 -1.50
CA HIS A 130 -1.47 -24.06 -0.45
C HIS A 130 -1.26 -25.29 0.43
N LEU A 131 -2.29 -26.12 0.65
CA LEU A 131 -2.12 -27.33 1.46
C LEU A 131 -1.78 -28.52 0.57
N PHE A 132 -2.70 -28.95 -0.29
CA PHE A 132 -2.57 -30.24 -0.98
C PHE A 132 -1.46 -30.29 -2.03
N ARG A 133 -1.28 -29.22 -2.83
CA ARG A 133 -0.20 -29.16 -3.83
C ARG A 133 1.20 -29.09 -3.20
N SER A 134 1.30 -28.69 -1.93
CA SER A 134 2.57 -28.54 -1.22
C SER A 134 3.08 -29.85 -0.60
N ILE A 135 2.22 -30.87 -0.52
CA ILE A 135 2.53 -32.16 0.09
C ILE A 135 3.62 -32.88 -0.71
N SER A 136 4.64 -33.36 -0.02
CA SER A 136 5.72 -34.14 -0.61
C SER A 136 6.03 -35.40 0.20
N VAL A 137 6.37 -36.48 -0.51
CA VAL A 137 6.67 -37.78 0.09
C VAL A 137 8.18 -38.03 0.03
N GLN A 138 8.73 -38.66 1.07
CA GLN A 138 10.12 -39.10 1.08
C GLN A 138 10.31 -40.26 0.10
N THR A 139 11.10 -40.05 -0.95
CA THR A 139 11.38 -41.06 -1.98
C THR A 139 12.59 -41.93 -1.63
N ASN A 140 13.48 -41.44 -0.75
CA ASN A 140 14.62 -42.21 -0.30
C ASN A 140 14.22 -43.19 0.80
N LYS A 141 14.24 -44.49 0.47
CA LYS A 141 13.87 -45.59 1.37
C LYS A 141 14.70 -45.64 2.66
N SER A 142 15.95 -45.18 2.67
CA SER A 142 16.76 -45.20 3.90
C SER A 142 16.32 -44.14 4.92
N LEU A 143 15.51 -43.17 4.50
CA LEU A 143 14.99 -42.07 5.32
C LEU A 143 13.52 -42.25 5.68
N THR A 144 12.90 -43.37 5.30
CA THR A 144 11.53 -43.72 5.69
C THR A 144 11.55 -44.62 6.93
N THR A 145 10.43 -44.65 7.66
CA THR A 145 10.27 -45.59 8.77
C THR A 145 10.50 -47.02 8.28
N GLN A 146 11.42 -47.71 8.93
CA GLN A 146 11.66 -49.12 8.70
C GLN A 146 10.89 -49.89 9.77
N GLY A 147 10.00 -50.77 9.34
CA GLY A 147 9.20 -51.61 10.21
C GLY A 147 8.58 -52.74 9.40
N ASP A 148 8.31 -53.87 10.05
CA ASP A 148 7.54 -54.93 9.43
C ASP A 148 6.14 -54.40 9.13
N VAL A 149 5.72 -54.53 7.87
CA VAL A 149 4.36 -54.20 7.46
C VAL A 149 3.40 -54.98 8.36
N THR A 150 2.39 -54.30 8.90
CA THR A 150 1.40 -54.92 9.77
C THR A 150 0.88 -56.20 9.11
N SER A 151 1.05 -57.35 9.80
CA SER A 151 0.69 -58.65 9.22
C SER A 151 -0.77 -58.64 8.76
N PRO A 152 -1.05 -58.97 7.48
CA PRO A 152 -2.43 -59.03 6.99
C PRO A 152 -3.15 -60.31 7.46
N LYS A 153 -2.44 -61.22 8.15
CA LYS A 153 -2.97 -62.53 8.54
C LYS A 153 -4.10 -62.36 9.56
N GLY A 154 -5.29 -62.84 9.20
CA GLY A 154 -6.49 -62.73 10.04
C GLY A 154 -7.21 -61.37 9.98
N LYS A 155 -6.80 -60.46 9.08
CA LYS A 155 -7.52 -59.23 8.78
C LYS A 155 -8.53 -59.46 7.67
N LEU A 156 -9.72 -58.86 7.80
CA LEU A 156 -10.70 -58.80 6.72
C LEU A 156 -10.12 -57.96 5.60
N ARG A 157 -10.13 -58.50 4.38
CA ARG A 157 -9.69 -57.78 3.18
C ARG A 157 -10.66 -58.07 2.05
N PRO A 158 -10.96 -57.08 1.18
CA PRO A 158 -11.74 -57.33 -0.01
C PRO A 158 -11.08 -58.42 -0.87
N ASN A 159 -11.85 -59.41 -1.31
CA ASN A 159 -11.35 -60.44 -2.23
C ASN A 159 -11.13 -59.89 -3.65
N ARG A 160 -11.74 -58.74 -3.96
CA ARG A 160 -11.65 -58.04 -5.25
C ARG A 160 -11.71 -56.54 -5.00
N LEU A 161 -10.89 -55.79 -5.74
CA LEU A 161 -11.04 -54.34 -5.89
C LEU A 161 -11.79 -54.12 -7.21
N CYS A 162 -12.95 -53.47 -7.14
CA CYS A 162 -13.77 -53.15 -8.31
C CYS A 162 -13.71 -51.64 -8.57
N PRO A 163 -13.69 -51.20 -9.84
CA PRO A 163 -13.85 -49.78 -10.16
C PRO A 163 -15.18 -49.26 -9.63
N TRP A 164 -15.18 -48.06 -9.03
CA TRP A 164 -16.41 -47.36 -8.67
C TRP A 164 -16.94 -46.62 -9.90
N ILE A 165 -17.74 -47.32 -10.70
CA ILE A 165 -18.10 -46.92 -12.08
C ILE A 165 -18.88 -45.60 -12.13
N ASP A 166 -19.75 -45.36 -11.14
CA ASP A 166 -20.61 -44.19 -11.05
C ASP A 166 -20.11 -43.12 -10.07
N PHE A 167 -18.86 -43.22 -9.60
CA PHE A 167 -18.29 -42.30 -8.62
C PHE A 167 -18.36 -40.84 -9.09
N LEU A 168 -17.90 -40.54 -10.30
CA LEU A 168 -17.88 -39.17 -10.83
C LEU A 168 -19.29 -38.60 -10.99
N SER A 169 -20.23 -39.42 -11.45
CA SER A 169 -21.64 -39.03 -11.58
C SER A 169 -22.28 -38.75 -10.22
N THR A 170 -22.03 -39.63 -9.25
CA THR A 170 -22.53 -39.48 -7.86
C THR A 170 -21.91 -38.26 -7.18
N GLN A 171 -20.61 -38.06 -7.35
CA GLN A 171 -19.88 -36.91 -6.81
C GLN A 171 -20.43 -35.60 -7.38
N LYS A 172 -20.58 -35.52 -8.71
CA LYS A 172 -21.14 -34.34 -9.38
C LYS A 172 -22.55 -34.04 -8.89
N HIS A 173 -23.42 -35.05 -8.84
CA HIS A 173 -24.79 -34.88 -8.37
C HIS A 173 -24.84 -34.39 -6.91
N THR A 174 -23.98 -34.95 -6.05
CA THR A 174 -23.86 -34.52 -4.65
C THR A 174 -23.41 -33.05 -4.55
N GLN A 175 -22.45 -32.65 -5.36
CA GLN A 175 -21.95 -31.27 -5.39
C GLN A 175 -23.00 -30.27 -5.88
N GLU A 176 -23.79 -30.64 -6.90
CA GLU A 176 -24.90 -29.82 -7.38
C GLU A 176 -25.96 -29.61 -6.30
N ARG A 177 -26.35 -30.68 -5.60
CA ARG A 177 -27.29 -30.60 -4.46
C ARG A 177 -26.78 -29.70 -3.35
N LEU A 178 -25.49 -29.83 -2.99
CA LEU A 178 -24.85 -28.97 -2.00
C LEU A 178 -24.85 -27.51 -2.45
N GLN A 179 -24.52 -27.24 -3.71
CA GLN A 179 -24.50 -25.89 -4.25
C GLN A 179 -25.90 -25.26 -4.21
N SER A 180 -26.94 -26.01 -4.57
CA SER A 180 -28.33 -25.56 -4.46
C SER A 180 -28.71 -25.25 -3.01
N ALA A 181 -28.42 -26.14 -2.06
CA ALA A 181 -28.73 -25.94 -0.64
C ALA A 181 -27.92 -24.79 0.01
N TYR A 182 -26.73 -24.50 -0.50
CA TYR A 182 -25.80 -23.50 0.03
C TYR A 182 -25.86 -22.14 -0.69
N THR A 183 -26.76 -21.96 -1.67
CA THR A 183 -26.76 -20.77 -2.55
C THR A 183 -26.83 -19.44 -1.78
N ASP A 184 -27.71 -19.34 -0.77
CA ASP A 184 -27.86 -18.11 0.04
C ASP A 184 -26.65 -17.81 0.95
N HIS A 185 -25.70 -18.74 1.02
CA HIS A 185 -24.54 -18.71 1.91
C HIS A 185 -23.22 -18.62 1.14
N SER A 186 -23.25 -18.60 -0.20
CA SER A 186 -22.05 -18.64 -1.06
C SER A 186 -21.07 -17.50 -0.77
N GLU A 187 -21.59 -16.30 -0.48
CA GLU A 187 -20.80 -15.10 -0.20
C GLU A 187 -20.44 -14.92 1.28
N LYS A 188 -20.89 -15.82 2.17
CA LYS A 188 -20.57 -15.71 3.60
C LYS A 188 -19.10 -16.06 3.84
N ARG A 189 -18.38 -15.13 4.47
CA ARG A 189 -16.95 -15.22 4.79
C ARG A 189 -16.75 -15.69 6.23
N ILE A 190 -16.55 -16.98 6.42
CA ILE A 190 -16.54 -17.61 7.75
C ILE A 190 -15.33 -18.52 7.99
N PHE A 191 -14.70 -19.00 6.91
CA PHE A 191 -13.58 -19.93 6.97
C PHE A 191 -12.25 -19.20 7.16
N GLU A 192 -11.21 -19.92 7.54
CA GLU A 192 -9.90 -19.35 7.86
C GLU A 192 -9.36 -18.46 6.72
N ASN A 193 -8.63 -17.43 7.12
CA ASN A 193 -8.13 -16.43 6.19
C ASN A 193 -6.91 -16.94 5.40
N PHE A 194 -6.53 -16.20 4.37
CA PHE A 194 -5.41 -16.55 3.50
C PHE A 194 -4.10 -16.73 4.29
N SER A 195 -3.79 -15.78 5.18
CA SER A 195 -2.55 -15.80 5.99
C SER A 195 -2.40 -17.11 6.76
N PHE A 196 -3.48 -17.56 7.40
CA PHE A 196 -3.52 -18.81 8.15
C PHE A 196 -3.28 -20.03 7.25
N ILE A 197 -4.02 -20.15 6.14
CA ILE A 197 -3.93 -21.32 5.25
C ILE A 197 -2.58 -21.38 4.56
N LYS A 198 -2.03 -20.24 4.11
CA LYS A 198 -0.68 -20.17 3.57
C LYS A 198 0.37 -20.62 4.58
N GLY A 199 0.31 -20.09 5.81
CA GLY A 199 1.25 -20.46 6.87
C GLY A 199 1.14 -21.94 7.27
N LEU A 200 -0.07 -22.50 7.30
CA LEU A 200 -0.28 -23.93 7.52
C LEU A 200 0.31 -24.77 6.38
N GLY A 201 0.14 -24.34 5.13
CA GLY A 201 0.72 -24.96 3.95
C GLY A 201 2.26 -24.98 4.00
N GLU A 202 2.89 -23.86 4.33
CA GLU A 202 4.34 -23.76 4.50
C GLU A 202 4.84 -24.73 5.60
N ARG A 203 4.11 -24.86 6.71
CA ARG A 203 4.43 -25.80 7.77
C ARG A 203 4.32 -27.25 7.31
N VAL A 204 3.25 -27.60 6.61
CA VAL A 204 3.02 -28.93 6.04
C VAL A 204 4.11 -29.28 5.02
N ALA A 205 4.48 -28.33 4.16
CA ALA A 205 5.50 -28.50 3.13
C ALA A 205 6.92 -28.64 3.70
N SER A 206 7.16 -28.16 4.93
CA SER A 206 8.49 -28.17 5.55
C SER A 206 9.07 -29.57 5.77
N ARG A 207 8.24 -30.61 5.79
CA ARG A 207 8.66 -32.00 6.02
C ARG A 207 8.09 -32.91 4.94
N LYS A 208 8.94 -33.79 4.41
CA LYS A 208 8.49 -34.89 3.56
C LYS A 208 7.83 -35.94 4.43
N ILE A 209 6.72 -36.51 3.97
CA ILE A 209 6.07 -37.65 4.63
C ILE A 209 7.03 -38.84 4.57
N ALA A 210 7.54 -39.28 5.71
CA ALA A 210 8.48 -40.39 5.81
C ALA A 210 8.02 -41.52 6.75
N SER A 211 6.92 -41.29 7.49
CA SER A 211 6.35 -42.22 8.48
C SER A 211 4.82 -42.18 8.47
N GLU A 212 4.19 -43.18 9.06
CA GLU A 212 2.75 -43.17 9.34
C GLU A 212 2.37 -42.02 10.28
N GLY A 213 3.26 -41.66 11.23
CA GLY A 213 3.07 -40.52 12.12
C GLY A 213 3.06 -39.18 11.37
N ASP A 214 3.93 -39.00 10.38
CA ASP A 214 3.93 -37.81 9.52
C ASP A 214 2.64 -37.72 8.71
N LEU A 215 2.18 -38.85 8.17
CA LEU A 215 0.93 -38.93 7.42
C LEU A 215 -0.28 -38.61 8.31
N ALA A 216 -0.34 -39.15 9.53
CA ALA A 216 -1.43 -38.87 10.47
C ALA A 216 -1.49 -37.39 10.86
N ASN A 217 -0.35 -36.77 11.17
CA ASN A 217 -0.27 -35.34 11.46
C ASN A 217 -0.74 -34.50 10.27
N LEU A 218 -0.37 -34.90 9.06
CA LEU A 218 -0.80 -34.24 7.83
C LEU A 218 -2.30 -34.36 7.62
N GLN A 219 -2.85 -35.57 7.69
CA GLN A 219 -4.28 -35.83 7.52
C GLN A 219 -5.12 -35.05 8.52
N ARG A 220 -4.67 -34.97 9.78
CA ARG A 220 -5.34 -34.13 10.79
C ARG A 220 -5.39 -32.65 10.39
N ALA A 221 -4.26 -32.13 9.92
CA ALA A 221 -4.12 -30.72 9.59
C ALA A 221 -4.83 -30.32 8.29
N THR A 222 -4.82 -31.18 7.27
CA THR A 222 -5.30 -30.83 5.91
C THR A 222 -6.64 -31.47 5.54
N ILE A 223 -7.09 -32.49 6.27
CA ILE A 223 -8.34 -33.19 6.01
C ILE A 223 -9.27 -33.13 7.22
N GLU A 224 -8.89 -33.71 8.35
CA GLU A 224 -9.81 -33.86 9.50
C GLU A 224 -10.29 -32.50 10.01
N THR A 225 -9.37 -31.57 10.28
CA THR A 225 -9.72 -30.24 10.82
C THR A 225 -10.52 -29.41 9.81
N PRO A 226 -10.10 -29.27 8.53
CA PRO A 226 -10.91 -28.54 7.55
C PRO A 226 -12.29 -29.16 7.30
N VAL A 227 -12.38 -30.49 7.20
CA VAL A 227 -13.66 -31.18 6.99
C VAL A 227 -14.58 -31.00 8.20
N ALA A 228 -14.07 -31.14 9.42
CA ALA A 228 -14.86 -30.89 10.63
C ALA A 228 -15.35 -29.44 10.69
N SER A 229 -14.52 -28.47 10.31
CA SER A 229 -14.88 -27.04 10.24
C SER A 229 -15.99 -26.78 9.21
N ILE A 230 -15.84 -27.33 7.99
CA ILE A 230 -16.86 -27.23 6.93
C ILE A 230 -18.17 -27.87 7.36
N ILE A 231 -18.13 -29.12 7.82
CA ILE A 231 -19.33 -29.85 8.23
C ILE A 231 -20.00 -29.18 9.43
N GLY A 232 -19.24 -28.70 10.42
CA GLY A 232 -19.79 -27.96 11.55
C GLY A 232 -20.51 -26.67 11.13
N HIS A 233 -20.02 -25.98 10.08
CA HIS A 233 -20.76 -24.86 9.52
C HIS A 233 -22.02 -25.32 8.78
N LEU A 234 -21.89 -26.29 7.87
CA LEU A 234 -23.01 -26.80 7.08
C LEU A 234 -24.13 -27.36 7.96
N GLN A 235 -23.78 -27.94 9.10
CA GLN A 235 -24.71 -28.43 10.12
C GLN A 235 -25.62 -27.32 10.67
N SER A 236 -25.15 -26.08 10.73
CA SER A 236 -25.91 -24.95 11.25
C SER A 236 -26.95 -24.39 10.27
N LEU A 237 -27.02 -24.94 9.05
CA LEU A 237 -27.86 -24.43 7.98
C LEU A 237 -29.05 -25.36 7.75
N ASP A 238 -30.28 -24.88 8.01
CA ASP A 238 -31.51 -25.67 7.85
C ASP A 238 -31.65 -26.24 6.42
N SER A 239 -31.35 -25.44 5.39
CA SER A 239 -31.41 -25.88 3.99
C SER A 239 -30.48 -27.05 3.66
N VAL A 240 -29.34 -27.15 4.35
CA VAL A 240 -28.38 -28.25 4.17
C VAL A 240 -28.76 -29.45 5.02
N GLN A 241 -29.31 -29.22 6.22
CA GLN A 241 -29.84 -30.28 7.07
C GLN A 241 -31.01 -31.01 6.41
N ASP A 242 -31.97 -30.28 5.84
CA ASP A 242 -33.11 -30.86 5.14
C ASP A 242 -32.70 -31.74 3.95
N GLU A 243 -31.62 -31.35 3.26
CA GLU A 243 -31.13 -32.03 2.05
C GLU A 243 -30.24 -33.25 2.33
N PHE A 244 -29.40 -33.17 3.37
CA PHE A 244 -28.34 -34.17 3.64
C PHE A 244 -28.47 -34.90 4.97
N ASN A 245 -29.31 -34.42 5.89
CA ASN A 245 -29.50 -34.97 7.24
C ASN A 245 -28.15 -35.23 7.96
N ILE A 246 -27.34 -34.17 8.07
CA ILE A 246 -25.97 -34.22 8.58
C ILE A 246 -25.95 -34.47 10.11
N GLY A 247 -27.09 -34.27 10.79
CA GLY A 247 -27.24 -34.58 12.21
C GLY A 247 -26.31 -33.74 13.09
N ASP A 248 -25.54 -34.40 13.96
CA ASP A 248 -24.58 -33.75 14.88
C ASP A 248 -23.22 -33.42 14.23
N GLY A 249 -23.08 -33.58 12.92
CA GLY A 249 -21.84 -33.30 12.19
C GLY A 249 -20.92 -34.50 12.06
N ILE A 250 -19.61 -34.25 11.99
CA ILE A 250 -18.59 -35.29 11.84
C ILE A 250 -17.49 -35.11 12.89
N PHE A 251 -17.07 -36.24 13.48
CA PHE A 251 -16.00 -36.28 14.47
C PHE A 251 -14.93 -37.28 14.03
N PHE A 252 -13.68 -36.88 14.15
CA PHE A 252 -12.52 -37.72 13.87
C PHE A 252 -11.88 -38.12 15.20
N ASP A 253 -11.90 -39.42 15.52
CA ASP A 253 -11.28 -39.95 16.73
C ASP A 253 -10.49 -41.23 16.41
N ASN A 254 -9.34 -41.36 17.06
CA ASN A 254 -8.42 -42.49 16.92
C ASN A 254 -8.16 -43.22 18.24
N HIS A 255 -8.78 -42.79 19.35
CA HIS A 255 -8.56 -43.38 20.67
C HIS A 255 -9.46 -44.59 20.91
N PRO A 256 -8.89 -45.78 21.24
CA PRO A 256 -9.67 -46.98 21.50
C PRO A 256 -10.72 -46.81 22.60
N ASN A 257 -10.43 -45.99 23.62
CA ASN A 257 -11.36 -45.72 24.72
C ASN A 257 -12.56 -44.88 24.27
N THR A 258 -12.37 -43.96 23.32
CA THR A 258 -13.49 -43.18 22.78
C THR A 258 -14.33 -44.02 21.84
N LEU A 259 -13.73 -44.94 21.09
CA LEU A 259 -14.45 -45.79 20.14
C LEU A 259 -15.10 -47.00 20.81
N SER A 260 -14.57 -47.46 21.96
CA SER A 260 -15.09 -48.57 22.75
C SER A 260 -16.34 -48.17 23.53
N ASP A 261 -17.43 -47.86 22.82
CA ASP A 261 -18.74 -47.82 23.46
C ASP A 261 -19.23 -49.26 23.69
N THR A 262 -19.52 -49.55 24.95
CA THR A 262 -20.13 -50.78 25.49
C THR A 262 -21.58 -50.98 25.02
N ALA A 263 -21.87 -50.73 23.76
CA ALA A 263 -23.15 -51.04 23.14
C ALA A 263 -23.21 -52.54 22.85
N GLU A 264 -24.15 -53.25 23.47
CA GLU A 264 -24.35 -54.70 23.28
C GLU A 264 -24.63 -55.05 21.81
N GLU A 265 -25.34 -54.20 21.06
CA GLU A 265 -25.63 -54.41 19.63
C GLU A 265 -24.37 -54.37 18.75
N VAL A 266 -23.49 -53.38 18.96
CA VAL A 266 -22.22 -53.25 18.24
C VAL A 266 -21.25 -54.35 18.65
N SER A 267 -21.17 -54.65 19.95
CA SER A 267 -20.40 -55.77 20.48
C SER A 267 -20.87 -57.12 19.93
N GLN A 268 -22.18 -57.32 19.77
CA GLN A 268 -22.77 -58.52 19.17
C GLN A 268 -22.51 -58.60 17.67
N ARG A 269 -22.66 -57.51 16.91
CA ARG A 269 -22.28 -57.49 15.48
C ARG A 269 -20.79 -57.76 15.28
N LEU A 270 -19.93 -57.16 16.10
CA LEU A 270 -18.48 -57.41 16.05
C LEU A 270 -18.13 -58.86 16.45
N LYS A 271 -18.80 -59.43 17.46
CA LYS A 271 -18.67 -60.86 17.83
C LYS A 271 -19.14 -61.78 16.71
N ASN A 272 -20.25 -61.46 16.05
CA ASN A 272 -20.79 -62.23 14.93
C ASN A 272 -19.91 -62.16 13.67
N LEU A 273 -19.06 -61.13 13.56
CA LEU A 273 -18.05 -60.99 12.52
C LEU A 273 -16.71 -61.69 12.86
N GLN A 274 -16.55 -62.27 14.06
CA GLN A 274 -15.34 -63.03 14.40
C GLN A 274 -15.39 -64.47 13.85
N PRO A 275 -14.37 -64.94 13.12
CA PRO A 275 -14.14 -66.37 12.96
C PRO A 275 -13.61 -66.93 14.29
N PHE A 276 -14.24 -68.00 14.78
CA PHE A 276 -13.71 -68.80 15.88
C PHE A 276 -12.24 -69.17 15.59
N THR A 277 -11.34 -68.81 16.50
CA THR A 277 -10.02 -69.44 16.61
C THR A 277 -9.85 -69.92 18.05
N PRO A 278 -9.70 -71.24 18.30
CA PRO A 278 -9.42 -71.73 19.63
C PRO A 278 -7.99 -71.29 20.00
N THR A 279 -7.81 -70.83 21.23
CA THR A 279 -6.52 -70.46 21.84
C THR A 279 -5.84 -69.17 21.36
N ARG A 280 -6.34 -68.02 21.84
CA ARG A 280 -5.46 -66.91 22.23
C ARG A 280 -6.14 -66.10 23.34
N SER A 281 -5.43 -65.92 24.44
CA SER A 281 -5.83 -65.09 25.59
C SER A 281 -6.27 -63.70 25.10
N THR A 282 -7.53 -63.38 25.36
CA THR A 282 -8.15 -62.08 25.14
C THR A 282 -7.28 -60.98 25.78
N PRO A 283 -6.77 -60.01 25.00
CA PRO A 283 -6.21 -58.81 25.60
C PRO A 283 -7.32 -58.10 26.37
N LEU A 284 -7.00 -57.53 27.53
CA LEU A 284 -7.94 -56.86 28.44
C LEU A 284 -8.51 -55.53 27.90
N PHE A 285 -8.38 -55.26 26.60
CA PHE A 285 -8.91 -54.06 25.95
C PHE A 285 -10.19 -54.41 25.20
N SER A 286 -11.24 -53.69 25.56
CA SER A 286 -12.60 -53.79 25.07
C SER A 286 -12.69 -53.66 23.54
N GLY A 287 -13.15 -54.75 22.92
CA GLY A 287 -14.04 -54.75 21.74
C GLY A 287 -13.49 -54.33 20.38
N LEU A 288 -12.61 -53.33 20.28
CA LEU A 288 -12.16 -52.78 19.01
C LEU A 288 -10.68 -53.08 18.75
N ARG A 289 -10.40 -53.56 17.54
CA ARG A 289 -9.03 -53.72 17.07
C ARG A 289 -8.60 -52.42 16.38
N ALA A 290 -7.33 -52.06 16.51
CA ALA A 290 -6.75 -50.85 15.90
C ALA A 290 -6.83 -50.81 14.36
N ASP A 291 -7.24 -51.91 13.70
CA ASP A 291 -7.40 -52.03 12.25
C ASP A 291 -8.84 -51.82 11.74
N GLN A 292 -9.75 -51.36 12.61
CA GLN A 292 -11.14 -51.07 12.25
C GLN A 292 -11.34 -49.57 12.08
N ILE A 293 -11.41 -49.10 10.82
CA ILE A 293 -11.93 -47.77 10.49
C ILE A 293 -13.45 -47.93 10.47
N CYS A 294 -14.15 -47.31 11.41
CA CYS A 294 -15.61 -47.42 11.52
C CYS A 294 -16.23 -46.03 11.49
N VAL A 295 -17.26 -45.87 10.65
CA VAL A 295 -18.14 -44.69 10.69
C VAL A 295 -19.27 -45.02 11.66
N TYR A 296 -19.46 -44.20 12.68
CA TYR A 296 -20.55 -44.34 13.65
C TYR A 296 -21.54 -43.20 13.51
N THR A 297 -22.82 -43.48 13.72
CA THR A 297 -23.84 -42.46 13.96
C THR A 297 -24.20 -42.43 15.44
N THR A 298 -24.25 -41.24 16.02
CA THR A 298 -24.79 -41.00 17.37
C THR A 298 -26.29 -40.77 17.25
N ALA A 299 -27.09 -41.44 18.09
CA ALA A 299 -28.53 -41.15 18.18
C ALA A 299 -28.75 -39.89 19.05
N GLU A 300 -29.89 -39.22 18.84
CA GLU A 300 -30.25 -37.89 19.39
C GLU A 300 -30.16 -37.74 20.93
N ASN A 301 -30.06 -38.83 21.70
CA ASN A 301 -29.85 -38.79 23.14
C ASN A 301 -28.39 -39.02 23.51
N LYS A 302 -27.77 -38.00 24.10
CA LYS A 302 -26.34 -37.95 24.49
C LYS A 302 -25.85 -39.09 25.40
N ASP A 303 -26.76 -39.88 25.98
CA ASP A 303 -26.46 -41.02 26.85
C ASP A 303 -26.74 -42.41 26.22
N THR A 304 -26.96 -42.54 24.90
CA THR A 304 -27.22 -43.87 24.29
C THR A 304 -26.64 -44.13 22.89
N LEU A 305 -25.95 -45.28 22.81
CA LEU A 305 -25.75 -46.20 21.67
C LEU A 305 -25.29 -45.59 20.33
N ARG A 306 -23.98 -45.66 20.07
CA ARG A 306 -23.42 -45.50 18.71
C ARG A 306 -23.82 -46.67 17.82
N LYS A 307 -24.29 -46.38 16.61
CA LYS A 307 -24.60 -47.39 15.59
C LYS A 307 -23.54 -47.36 14.50
N LEU A 308 -23.09 -48.54 14.10
CA LEU A 308 -22.08 -48.71 13.03
C LEU A 308 -22.77 -48.46 11.68
N ALA A 309 -22.37 -47.39 11.00
CA ALA A 309 -22.99 -46.92 9.75
C ALA A 309 -22.47 -47.68 8.53
N PHE A 310 -21.18 -48.05 8.54
CA PHE A 310 -20.52 -48.79 7.45
C PHE A 310 -19.44 -49.74 8.00
N VAL A 311 -19.35 -50.96 7.45
CA VAL A 311 -18.23 -51.91 7.61
C VAL A 311 -17.44 -51.96 6.32
#